data_AF-A0A963H1J2-F1
#
_entry.id   AF-A0A963H1J2-F1
#
_cell.length_a   1.000
_cell.length_b   1.000
_cell.length_c   1.000
_cell.angle_alpha   90.00
_cell.angle_beta   90.00
_cell.angle_gamma   90.00
#
_symmetry.space_group_name_H-M   'P 1'
#
loop_
_entity.id
_entity.type
_entity.pdbx_description
1 polymer ?
#
loop_
_entity_poly.entity_id
_entity_poly.type
_entity_poly.pdbx_seq_one_letter_code
_entity_poly.pdbx_strand_id
1 'polypeptide(L)'
;MEITALFVIAYLATGIAIIGYDFAAPPTQKKKYIAEGKLRGILTTWFFWPAAAFMDSYYAIKKGKAGISFALGILLLFIAMLFIVSLFFHFVSSSSVFAYLGCFVIAVLLSPFLAALALPSHDSL
;
A
#
# COMPACT_ATOMS: atom_id res chain seq x y z
N MET A 1 -20.80 10.47 4.17
CA MET A 1 -20.29 9.28 4.91
C MET A 1 -19.66 8.25 3.98
N GLU A 2 -20.22 8.01 2.79
CA GLU A 2 -19.78 6.93 1.89
C GLU A 2 -18.34 7.09 1.38
N ILE A 3 -17.95 8.31 0.96
CA ILE A 3 -16.60 8.61 0.47
C ILE A 3 -15.52 8.35 1.55
N THR A 4 -15.82 8.67 2.80
CA THR A 4 -14.89 8.48 3.92
C THR A 4 -14.57 6.99 4.15
N ALA A 5 -15.57 6.12 4.05
CA ALA A 5 -15.37 4.68 4.22
C ALA A 5 -14.51 4.09 3.08
N LEU A 6 -14.76 4.49 1.84
CA LEU A 6 -13.98 4.07 0.68
C LEU A 6 -12.51 4.54 0.79
N PHE A 7 -12.31 5.76 1.29
CA PHE A 7 -10.97 6.30 1.52
C PHE A 7 -10.20 5.52 2.59
N VAL A 8 -10.87 5.17 3.70
CA VAL A 8 -10.27 4.34 4.76
C VAL A 8 -9.92 2.95 4.23
N ILE A 9 -10.80 2.33 3.43
CA ILE A 9 -10.55 1.01 2.83
C ILE A 9 -9.32 1.07 1.92
N ALA A 10 -9.26 2.03 1.01
CA ALA A 10 -8.11 2.21 0.12
C ALA A 10 -6.82 2.47 0.91
N TYR A 11 -6.88 3.30 1.96
CA TYR A 11 -5.74 3.59 2.83
C TYR A 11 -5.18 2.32 3.49
N LEU A 12 -6.05 1.49 4.07
CA LEU A 12 -5.64 0.26 4.71
C LEU A 12 -5.12 -0.77 3.71
N ALA A 13 -5.75 -0.88 2.53
CA ALA A 13 -5.30 -1.77 1.46
C ALA A 13 -3.93 -1.36 0.90
N THR A 14 -3.67 -0.06 0.73
CA THR A 14 -2.35 0.46 0.33
C THR A 14 -1.28 0.13 1.38
N GLY A 15 -1.58 0.28 2.67
CA GLY A 15 -0.63 -0.12 3.71
C GLY A 15 -0.31 -1.62 3.70
N ILE A 16 -1.31 -2.48 3.44
CA ILE A 16 -1.10 -3.93 3.25
C ILE A 16 -0.22 -4.20 2.03
N ALA A 17 -0.50 -3.53 0.91
CA ALA A 17 0.31 -3.64 -0.30
C ALA A 17 1.79 -3.27 -0.06
N ILE A 18 2.05 -2.20 0.69
CA ILE A 18 3.43 -1.77 1.02
C ILE A 18 4.13 -2.82 1.88
N ILE A 19 3.45 -3.38 2.88
CA ILE A 19 4.02 -4.48 3.69
C ILE A 19 4.27 -5.72 2.83
N GLY A 20 3.35 -6.06 1.94
CA GLY A 20 3.50 -7.16 0.99
C GLY A 20 4.70 -6.96 0.06
N TYR A 21 4.89 -5.73 -0.44
CA TYR A 21 6.06 -5.34 -1.22
C TYR A 21 7.35 -5.52 -0.42
N ASP A 22 7.41 -4.98 0.80
CA ASP A 22 8.59 -5.11 1.67
C ASP A 22 8.87 -6.57 2.05
N PHE A 23 7.84 -7.43 2.11
CA PHE A 23 7.97 -8.86 2.35
C PHE A 23 8.55 -9.61 1.15
N ALA A 24 8.18 -9.19 -0.06
CA ALA A 24 8.67 -9.72 -1.32
C ALA A 24 10.12 -9.29 -1.65
N ALA A 25 10.71 -8.38 -0.88
CA ALA A 25 12.10 -7.98 -1.01
C ALA A 25 13.07 -9.17 -0.89
N PRO A 26 14.18 -9.19 -1.65
CA PRO A 26 15.28 -10.14 -1.45
C PRO A 26 15.81 -10.09 -0.01
N PRO A 27 16.36 -11.20 0.54
CA PRO A 27 16.83 -11.26 1.93
C PRO A 27 17.81 -10.15 2.33
N THR A 28 18.63 -9.68 1.38
CA THR A 28 19.62 -8.61 1.58
C THR A 28 19.01 -7.21 1.66
N GLN A 29 17.79 -7.02 1.17
CA GLN A 29 17.07 -5.74 1.11
C GLN A 29 15.82 -5.74 2.00
N LYS A 30 15.50 -6.86 2.66
CA LYS A 30 14.38 -6.96 3.61
C LYS A 30 14.51 -5.93 4.72
N LYS A 31 13.43 -5.17 4.94
CA LYS A 31 13.39 -4.23 6.06
C LYS A 31 13.50 -4.97 7.38
N LYS A 32 14.21 -4.36 8.33
CA LYS A 32 14.52 -4.92 9.65
C LYS A 32 13.27 -5.45 10.38
N TYR A 33 12.14 -4.74 10.29
CA TYR A 33 10.92 -5.14 10.95
C TYR A 33 10.30 -6.43 10.39
N ILE A 34 10.57 -6.77 9.12
CA ILE A 34 10.15 -8.03 8.48
C ILE A 34 11.16 -9.12 8.78
N ALA A 35 12.45 -8.83 8.61
CA ALA A 35 13.52 -9.79 8.87
C ALA A 35 13.50 -10.30 10.32
N GLU A 36 13.17 -9.43 11.27
CA GLU A 36 13.09 -9.75 12.70
C GLU A 36 11.67 -10.16 13.16
N GLY A 37 10.69 -10.23 12.25
CA GLY A 37 9.31 -10.60 12.59
C GLY A 37 8.65 -9.66 13.61
N LYS A 38 9.06 -8.38 13.65
CA LYS A 38 8.59 -7.41 14.64
C LYS A 38 7.19 -6.92 14.28
N LEU A 39 6.20 -7.56 14.87
CA LEU A 39 4.77 -7.27 14.69
C LEU A 39 4.43 -5.79 14.95
N ARG A 40 5.06 -5.17 15.95
CA ARG A 40 4.94 -3.73 16.20
C ARG A 40 5.36 -2.89 15.00
N GLY A 41 6.46 -3.24 14.34
CA GLY A 41 6.95 -2.55 13.15
C GLY A 41 6.01 -2.72 11.96
N ILE A 42 5.47 -3.93 11.77
CA ILE A 42 4.46 -4.21 10.74
C ILE A 42 3.21 -3.36 10.95
N LEU A 43 2.67 -3.32 12.17
CA LEU A 43 1.49 -2.52 12.50
C LEU A 43 1.75 -1.01 12.33
N THR A 44 2.91 -0.51 12.75
CA THR A 44 3.25 0.89 12.54
C THR A 44 3.36 1.24 11.07
N THR A 45 3.98 0.38 10.25
CA THR A 45 4.06 0.60 8.81
C THR A 45 2.67 0.51 8.19
N TRP A 46 1.78 -0.37 8.66
CA TRP A 46 0.43 -0.49 8.13
C TRP A 46 -0.39 0.78 8.33
N PHE A 47 -0.44 1.30 9.56
CA PHE A 47 -1.28 2.44 9.92
C PHE A 47 -0.62 3.80 9.62
N PHE A 48 0.71 3.86 9.55
CA PHE A 48 1.47 5.09 9.29
C PHE A 48 2.31 4.97 8.01
N TRP A 49 1.82 4.21 7.03
CA TRP A 49 2.51 4.03 5.76
C TRP A 49 2.89 5.33 5.05
N PRO A 50 2.13 6.46 5.12
CA PRO A 50 2.55 7.69 4.44
C PRO A 50 3.86 8.24 5.00
N ALA A 51 4.05 8.14 6.32
CA ALA A 51 5.28 8.57 6.98
C ALA A 51 6.43 7.61 6.65
N ALA A 52 6.18 6.30 6.67
CA ALA A 52 7.17 5.29 6.28
C ALA A 52 7.62 5.48 4.82
N ALA A 53 6.67 5.62 3.90
CA ALA A 53 6.89 5.88 2.48
C ALA A 53 7.73 7.15 2.26
N PHE A 54 7.40 8.24 2.94
CA PHE A 54 8.15 9.49 2.84
C PHE A 54 9.61 9.32 3.31
N MET A 55 9.81 8.67 4.46
CA MET A 55 11.15 8.40 4.99
C MET A 55 11.95 7.51 4.03
N ASP A 56 11.35 6.45 3.50
CA ASP A 56 11.99 5.55 2.56
C ASP A 56 12.38 6.26 1.26
N SER A 57 11.48 7.07 0.69
CA SER A 57 11.77 7.93 -0.46
C SER A 57 12.90 8.91 -0.17
N TYR A 58 12.89 9.57 0.99
CA TYR A 58 13.93 10.53 1.37
C TYR A 58 15.30 9.85 1.51
N TYR A 59 15.37 8.69 2.16
CA TYR A 59 16.61 7.94 2.29
C TYR A 59 17.11 7.38 0.97
N ALA A 60 16.21 6.93 0.08
CA ALA A 60 16.58 6.50 -1.27
C ALA A 60 17.16 7.66 -2.09
N ILE A 61 16.56 8.85 -2.05
CA ILE A 61 17.08 10.07 -2.70
C ILE A 61 18.48 10.40 -2.15
N LYS A 62 18.64 10.40 -0.82
CA LYS A 62 19.93 10.70 -0.17
C LYS A 62 21.03 9.70 -0.56
N LYS A 63 20.66 8.47 -0.92
CA LYS A 63 21.57 7.42 -1.40
C LYS A 63 21.77 7.43 -2.92
N GLY A 64 21.20 8.41 -3.64
CA GLY A 64 21.30 8.51 -5.11
C GLY A 64 20.46 7.46 -5.86
N LYS A 65 19.44 6.89 -5.20
CA LYS A 65 18.56 5.85 -5.75
C LYS A 65 17.21 6.42 -6.18
N ALA A 66 16.33 5.59 -6.74
CA ALA A 66 15.08 6.00 -7.37
C ALA A 66 13.95 6.40 -6.37
N GLY A 67 14.26 7.19 -5.34
CA GLY A 67 13.32 7.53 -4.27
C GLY A 67 12.12 8.39 -4.72
N ILE A 68 12.29 9.22 -5.76
CA ILE A 68 11.17 9.97 -6.38
C ILE A 68 10.21 9.00 -7.09
N SER A 69 10.76 8.03 -7.84
CA SER A 69 9.95 7.00 -8.52
C SER A 69 9.16 6.16 -7.51
N PHE A 70 9.76 5.86 -6.37
CA PHE A 70 9.07 5.17 -5.27
C PHE A 70 7.92 6.00 -4.67
N ALA A 71 8.15 7.29 -4.41
CA ALA A 71 7.10 8.19 -3.90
C ALA A 71 5.90 8.26 -4.86
N LEU A 72 6.20 8.44 -6.15
CA LEU A 72 5.19 8.47 -7.20
C LEU A 72 4.46 7.12 -7.34
N GLY A 73 5.18 6.00 -7.24
CA GLY A 73 4.61 4.67 -7.27
C GLY A 73 3.61 4.42 -6.13
N ILE A 74 3.95 4.85 -4.91
CA ILE A 74 3.05 4.74 -3.75
C ILE A 74 1.81 5.63 -3.93
N LEU A 75 1.99 6.86 -4.43
CA LEU A 75 0.86 7.75 -4.72
C LEU A 75 -0.08 7.13 -5.77
N LEU A 76 0.49 6.58 -6.84
CA LEU A 76 -0.26 5.92 -7.90
C LEU A 76 -1.00 4.68 -7.37
N LEU A 77 -0.35 3.89 -6.51
CA LEU A 77 -0.94 2.73 -5.84
C LEU A 77 -2.15 3.12 -4.99
N PHE A 78 -2.04 4.21 -4.22
CA PHE A 78 -3.15 4.73 -3.42
C PHE A 78 -4.32 5.20 -4.29
N ILE A 79 -4.04 5.91 -5.37
CA ILE A 79 -5.06 6.37 -6.33
C ILE A 79 -5.74 5.17 -7.01
N ALA A 80 -4.97 4.16 -7.44
CA ALA A 80 -5.50 2.95 -8.04
C ALA A 80 -6.41 2.19 -7.07
N MET A 81 -6.04 2.12 -5.78
CA MET A 81 -6.89 1.53 -4.74
C MET A 81 -8.20 2.27 -4.55
N LEU A 82 -8.14 3.61 -4.46
CA LEU A 82 -9.34 4.43 -4.37
C LEU A 82 -10.27 4.21 -5.57
N PHE A 83 -9.69 4.14 -6.77
CA PHE A 83 -10.46 3.92 -7.99
C PHE A 83 -11.17 2.56 -7.99
N ILE A 84 -10.47 1.47 -7.68
CA ILE A 84 -11.04 0.11 -7.63
C ILE A 84 -12.15 0.01 -6.59
N VAL A 85 -11.89 0.51 -5.38
CA VAL A 85 -12.85 0.46 -4.27
C VAL A 85 -14.10 1.28 -4.61
N SER A 86 -13.94 2.45 -5.22
CA SER A 86 -15.06 3.28 -5.67
C SER A 86 -15.85 2.64 -6.81
N LEU A 87 -15.15 2.05 -7.79
CA LEU A 87 -15.75 1.36 -8.92
C LEU A 87 -16.60 0.18 -8.44
N PHE A 88 -16.05 -0.65 -7.56
CA PHE A 88 -16.78 -1.80 -7.02
C PHE A 88 -17.99 -1.36 -6.19
N PHE A 89 -17.85 -0.34 -5.34
CA PHE A 89 -18.97 0.19 -4.57
C PHE A 89 -20.09 0.74 -5.45
N HIS A 90 -19.73 1.40 -6.56
CA HIS A 90 -20.70 1.86 -7.56
C HIS A 90 -21.50 0.71 -8.18
N PHE A 91 -20.84 -0.41 -8.51
CA PHE A 91 -21.51 -1.61 -9.05
C PHE A 91 -22.47 -2.28 -8.06
N VAL A 92 -22.15 -2.27 -6.77
CA VAL A 92 -23.01 -2.87 -5.74
C VAL A 92 -24.27 -2.02 -5.48
N SER A 93 -24.24 -0.73 -5.79
CA SER A 93 -25.38 0.22 -5.76
C SER A 93 -26.19 0.22 -4.43
N SER A 94 -25.60 -0.30 -3.36
CA SER A 94 -26.24 -0.46 -2.05
C SER A 94 -25.25 -0.13 -0.94
N SER A 95 -25.61 0.86 -0.13
CA SER A 95 -24.86 1.30 1.04
C SER A 95 -25.11 0.35 2.22
N SER A 96 -24.51 -0.84 2.15
CA SER A 96 -24.60 -1.87 3.20
C SER A 96 -23.23 -2.25 3.73
N VAL A 97 -23.18 -2.72 4.99
CA VAL A 97 -21.93 -3.20 5.62
C VAL A 97 -21.27 -4.31 4.79
N PHE A 98 -22.07 -5.18 4.18
CA PHE A 98 -21.59 -6.25 3.30
C PHE A 98 -20.92 -5.72 2.03
N ALA A 99 -21.41 -4.62 1.46
CA ALA A 99 -20.79 -3.97 0.30
C ALA A 99 -19.39 -3.44 0.65
N TYR A 100 -19.26 -2.76 1.79
CA TYR A 100 -17.97 -2.26 2.28
C TYR A 100 -16.98 -3.38 2.60
N LEU A 101 -17.46 -4.49 3.19
CA LEU A 101 -16.63 -5.67 3.45
C LEU A 101 -16.15 -6.29 2.13
N GLY A 102 -17.02 -6.42 1.13
CA GLY A 102 -16.68 -6.89 -0.20
C GLY A 102 -15.62 -6.00 -0.88
N CYS A 103 -15.79 -4.68 -0.84
CA CYS A 103 -14.78 -3.72 -1.31
C CYS A 103 -13.42 -3.96 -0.65
N PHE A 104 -13.41 -4.12 0.67
CA PHE A 104 -12.16 -4.32 1.43
C PHE A 104 -11.47 -5.62 1.03
N VAL A 105 -12.19 -6.73 0.94
CA VAL A 105 -11.62 -8.03 0.54
C VAL A 105 -11.03 -7.94 -0.87
N ILE A 106 -11.75 -7.36 -1.82
CA ILE A 106 -11.26 -7.20 -3.20
C ILE A 106 -10.03 -6.31 -3.25
N ALA A 107 -10.05 -5.18 -2.54
CA ALA A 107 -8.91 -4.27 -2.48
C ALA A 107 -7.66 -4.97 -1.93
N VAL A 108 -7.81 -5.75 -0.85
CA VAL A 108 -6.70 -6.53 -0.26
C VAL A 108 -6.18 -7.58 -1.23
N LEU A 109 -7.04 -8.32 -1.92
CA LEU A 109 -6.63 -9.35 -2.88
C LEU A 109 -5.92 -8.76 -4.11
N LEU A 110 -6.32 -7.58 -4.58
CA LEU A 110 -5.70 -6.91 -5.71
C LEU A 110 -4.44 -6.12 -5.32
N SER A 111 -4.25 -5.88 -4.03
CA SER A 111 -3.13 -5.10 -3.46
C SER A 111 -1.73 -5.55 -3.88
N PRO A 112 -1.36 -6.85 -3.85
CA PRO A 112 -0.03 -7.26 -4.30
C PRO A 112 0.19 -7.06 -5.80
N PHE A 113 -0.85 -7.25 -6.63
CA PHE A 113 -0.75 -7.07 -8.08
C PHE A 113 -0.53 -5.61 -8.45
N LEU A 114 -1.29 -4.70 -7.82
CA LEU A 114 -1.12 -3.27 -8.02
C LEU A 114 0.22 -2.78 -7.49
N ALA A 115 0.69 -3.30 -6.36
CA ALA A 115 2.00 -2.98 -5.81
C ALA A 115 3.12 -3.36 -6.78
N ALA A 116 3.05 -4.55 -7.38
CA ALA A 116 4.03 -5.02 -8.37
C ALA A 116 4.08 -4.16 -9.64
N LEU A 117 2.96 -3.53 -10.02
CA LEU A 117 2.88 -2.66 -11.19
C LEU A 117 3.32 -1.22 -10.89
N ALA A 118 2.98 -0.72 -9.69
CA ALA A 118 3.17 0.68 -9.34
C ALA A 118 4.54 0.95 -8.70
N LEU A 119 5.09 -0.01 -7.96
CA LEU A 119 6.33 0.18 -7.21
C LEU A 119 7.55 -0.24 -8.05
N PRO A 120 8.65 0.51 -7.97
CA PRO A 120 9.89 0.16 -8.66
C PRO A 120 10.50 -1.13 -8.09
N SER A 121 11.40 -1.78 -8.84
CA SER A 121 12.09 -2.98 -8.34
C SER A 121 12.97 -2.62 -7.15
N HIS A 122 13.13 -3.56 -6.22
CA HIS A 122 13.93 -3.33 -5.01
C HIS A 122 15.41 -3.03 -5.32
N ASP A 123 15.92 -3.50 -6.47
CA ASP A 123 17.30 -3.23 -6.92
C ASP A 123 17.55 -1.76 -7.27
N SER A 124 16.49 -1.02 -7.60
CA SER A 124 16.55 0.41 -7.92
C SER A 124 16.43 1.33 -6.69
N LEU A 125 16.21 0.76 -5.51
CA LEU A 125 15.82 1.41 -4.24
C LEU A 125 16.84 1.31 -3.13
#